data_AF-A0A6J8A5U5-F1
#
_entry.id   AF-A0A6J8A5U5-F1
#
_cell.length_a   1.000
_cell.length_b   1.000
_cell.length_c   1.000
_cell.angle_alpha   90.00
_cell.angle_beta   90.00
_cell.angle_gamma   90.00
#
_symmetry.space_group_name_H-M   'P 1'
#
loop_
_entity.id
_entity.type
_entity.pdbx_description
1 polymer ?
#
loop_
_entity_poly.entity_id
_entity_poly.type
_entity_poly.pdbx_seq_one_letter_code
_entity_poly.pdbx_strand_id
1 'polypeptide(L)'
;MKIAAEGSELKYNVNDGIMKGFTPPNAPITSLDHFENLLDNVIDTDKNVILLGDLNIDLLKAGPPSRISRICERYGIENVVQEPTRITSSTATLLDPIYINNLSILRNSMVLPSFCSDHCPTLIEINFSTARQKAYSKVVYDYDSGDYASANMYLQGKNWNECFKNLHDINKINGLINQEVHHVMDTYIPKRKELIRPRDKPWITTNDEKSAADSLGQDLESLDQWAGKWGVTFNADKTKSMYFTRKKVILMSHHYT
;
A
#
# COMPACT_ATOMS: atom_id res chain seq x y z
N MET A 1 -6.18 -9.09 -3.99
CA MET A 1 -5.60 -7.98 -4.76
C MET A 1 -6.72 -7.32 -5.55
N LYS A 2 -7.17 -6.14 -5.12
CA LYS A 2 -8.12 -5.29 -5.87
C LYS A 2 -7.33 -4.08 -6.33
N ILE A 3 -7.33 -3.80 -7.63
CA ILE A 3 -6.74 -2.59 -8.21
C ILE A 3 -7.90 -1.80 -8.79
N ALA A 4 -8.32 -0.74 -8.09
CA ALA A 4 -9.16 0.30 -8.65
C ALA A 4 -8.23 1.40 -9.17
N ALA A 5 -8.45 1.81 -10.42
CA ALA A 5 -7.81 2.98 -11.00
C ALA A 5 -8.74 4.17 -10.77
N GLU A 6 -8.39 5.02 -9.81
CA GLU A 6 -8.94 6.37 -9.69
C GLU A 6 -7.77 7.30 -9.41
N GLY A 7 -7.63 8.34 -10.24
CA GLY A 7 -6.61 9.38 -10.10
C GLY A 7 -5.29 9.06 -10.84
N SER A 8 -4.71 10.10 -11.44
CA SER A 8 -3.35 10.11 -11.96
C SER A 8 -2.37 9.88 -10.81
N GLU A 9 -2.07 8.61 -10.53
CA GLU A 9 -1.20 8.24 -9.42
C GLU A 9 -0.31 7.07 -9.85
N LEU A 10 0.99 7.35 -9.97
CA LEU A 10 2.03 6.33 -10.15
C LEU A 10 2.23 5.65 -8.79
N LYS A 11 1.78 4.39 -8.67
CA LYS A 11 1.84 3.64 -7.40
C LYS A 11 3.02 2.67 -7.43
N TYR A 12 3.97 2.88 -6.54
CA TYR A 12 5.09 1.98 -6.28
C TYR A 12 4.77 1.09 -5.07
N ASN A 13 4.88 -0.23 -5.23
CA ASN A 13 4.83 -1.15 -4.10
C ASN A 13 6.23 -1.73 -3.85
N VAL A 14 6.90 -1.19 -2.83
CA VAL A 14 8.28 -1.50 -2.42
C VAL A 14 8.49 -2.99 -2.13
N ASN A 15 7.44 -3.72 -1.72
CA ASN A 15 7.57 -5.10 -1.27
C ASN A 15 7.73 -6.13 -2.39
N ASP A 16 7.24 -5.84 -3.61
CA ASP A 16 7.15 -6.84 -4.68
C ASP A 16 7.91 -6.48 -5.97
N GLY A 17 8.55 -5.30 -6.05
CA GLY A 17 9.29 -4.86 -7.25
C GLY A 17 8.40 -4.50 -8.46
N ILE A 18 7.08 -4.47 -8.26
CA ILE A 18 6.12 -4.14 -9.32
C ILE A 18 5.75 -2.65 -9.21
N MET A 19 5.94 -1.91 -10.30
CA MET A 19 5.59 -0.51 -10.40
C MET A 19 4.51 -0.31 -11.46
N LYS A 20 3.47 0.45 -11.12
CA LYS A 20 2.39 0.77 -12.05
C LYS A 20 2.49 2.21 -12.52
N GLY A 21 2.63 2.37 -13.84
CA GLY A 21 2.59 3.61 -14.59
C GLY A 21 1.18 4.00 -15.01
N PHE A 22 0.82 5.28 -14.99
CA PHE A 22 -0.33 5.82 -15.72
C PHE A 22 0.00 7.24 -16.15
N THR A 23 -0.10 7.52 -17.45
CA THR A 23 -0.05 8.89 -17.96
C THR A 23 -1.41 9.27 -18.54
N PRO A 24 -1.96 10.45 -18.21
CA PRO A 24 -3.20 10.90 -18.83
C PRO A 24 -2.99 11.20 -20.33
N PRO A 25 -4.04 11.03 -21.17
CA PRO A 25 -3.96 11.39 -22.58
C PRO A 25 -3.62 12.88 -22.73
N ASN A 26 -2.63 13.19 -23.57
CA ASN A 26 -2.03 14.52 -23.76
C ASN A 26 -1.14 15.03 -22.62
N ALA A 27 -0.61 14.16 -21.77
CA ALA A 27 0.39 14.56 -20.78
C ALA A 27 1.57 15.28 -21.48
N PRO A 28 2.08 16.40 -20.94
CA PRO A 28 3.22 17.11 -21.52
C PRO A 28 4.48 16.23 -21.55
N ILE A 29 5.54 16.66 -22.23
CA ILE A 29 6.89 16.05 -22.24
C ILE A 29 7.42 15.73 -20.82
N THR A 30 6.89 16.42 -19.81
CA THR A 30 7.09 16.16 -18.38
C THR A 30 6.69 14.74 -17.95
N SER A 31 5.91 13.99 -18.74
CA SER A 31 5.58 12.58 -18.46
C SER A 31 6.81 11.66 -18.49
N LEU A 32 7.77 11.94 -19.38
CA LEU A 32 9.03 11.18 -19.44
C LEU A 32 10.01 11.60 -18.34
N ASP A 33 9.97 12.87 -17.89
CA ASP A 33 10.74 13.30 -16.72
C ASP A 33 10.28 12.56 -15.46
N HIS A 34 8.95 12.40 -15.27
CA HIS A 34 8.40 11.60 -14.18
C HIS A 34 8.76 10.11 -14.31
N PHE A 35 8.76 9.57 -15.54
CA PHE A 35 9.17 8.20 -15.80
C PHE A 35 10.65 7.95 -15.44
N GLU A 36 11.56 8.87 -15.81
CA GLU A 36 12.98 8.81 -15.42
C GLU A 36 13.15 8.94 -13.89
N ASN A 37 12.51 9.92 -13.26
CA ASN A 37 12.57 10.09 -11.80
C ASN A 37 12.07 8.85 -11.04
N LEU A 38 11.07 8.15 -11.58
CA LEU A 38 10.61 6.90 -11.00
C LEU A 38 11.66 5.80 -11.11
N LEU A 39 12.30 5.68 -12.26
CA LEU A 39 13.36 4.69 -12.48
C LEU A 39 14.56 4.93 -11.57
N ASP A 40 14.94 6.19 -11.33
CA ASP A 40 15.98 6.56 -10.37
C ASP A 40 15.71 6.04 -8.96
N ASN A 41 14.45 6.00 -8.54
CA ASN A 41 14.06 5.51 -7.20
C ASN A 41 14.09 3.97 -7.07
N VAL A 42 14.21 3.24 -8.17
CA VAL A 42 14.04 1.77 -8.19
C VAL A 42 15.32 1.07 -8.60
N ILE A 43 16.17 1.70 -9.40
CA ILE A 43 17.36 1.06 -9.96
C ILE A 43 18.36 0.60 -8.88
N ASP A 44 18.38 1.28 -7.73
CA ASP A 44 19.26 0.95 -6.59
C ASP A 44 18.76 -0.24 -5.73
N THR A 45 17.65 -0.89 -6.11
CA THR A 45 17.01 -1.89 -5.24
C THR A 45 17.42 -3.34 -5.45
N ASP A 46 18.28 -3.66 -6.44
CA ASP A 46 18.64 -5.04 -6.84
C ASP A 46 17.41 -5.96 -7.11
N LYS A 47 16.24 -5.35 -7.34
CA LYS A 47 14.96 -6.06 -7.53
C LYS A 47 14.63 -6.21 -9.01
N ASN A 48 13.81 -7.21 -9.29
CA ASN A 48 13.09 -7.27 -10.57
C ASN A 48 12.11 -6.10 -10.63
N VAL A 49 12.15 -5.36 -11.73
CA VAL A 49 11.32 -4.20 -12.02
C VAL A 49 10.42 -4.55 -13.18
N ILE A 50 9.12 -4.35 -12.98
CA ILE A 50 8.11 -4.44 -14.03
C ILE A 50 7.33 -3.13 -14.02
N LEU A 51 7.33 -2.43 -15.16
CA LEU A 51 6.58 -1.19 -15.39
C LEU A 51 5.48 -1.46 -16.40
N LEU A 52 4.26 -1.13 -16.03
CA LEU A 52 3.06 -1.35 -16.84
C LEU A 52 2.27 -0.05 -16.89
N GLY A 53 1.73 0.34 -18.05
CA GLY A 53 0.80 1.46 -18.12
C GLY A 53 0.64 2.06 -19.51
N ASP A 54 -0.40 2.89 -19.65
CA ASP A 54 -0.60 3.73 -20.82
C ASP A 54 0.39 4.91 -20.76
N LEU A 55 1.32 4.96 -21.72
CA LEU A 55 2.27 6.06 -21.90
C LEU A 55 1.76 7.15 -22.84
N ASN A 56 0.65 6.92 -23.57
CA ASN A 56 0.16 7.80 -24.62
C ASN A 56 1.24 8.19 -25.66
N ILE A 57 2.26 7.35 -25.83
CA ILE A 57 3.33 7.49 -26.83
C ILE A 57 3.23 6.29 -27.77
N ASP A 58 3.09 6.53 -29.07
CA ASP A 58 3.06 5.48 -30.09
C ASP A 58 4.44 4.85 -30.27
N LEU A 59 4.70 3.76 -29.55
CA LEU A 59 6.00 3.09 -29.53
C LEU A 59 6.35 2.38 -30.84
N LEU A 60 5.37 2.14 -31.71
CA LEU A 60 5.64 1.67 -33.08
C LEU A 60 6.36 2.72 -33.93
N LYS A 61 6.26 4.01 -33.55
CA LYS A 61 6.94 5.13 -34.21
C LYS A 61 8.10 5.69 -33.38
N ALA A 62 8.17 5.39 -32.09
CA ALA A 62 9.18 5.91 -31.18
C ALA A 62 10.42 5.00 -31.07
N GLY A 63 10.94 4.51 -32.20
CA GLY A 63 12.20 3.76 -32.25
C GLY A 63 13.45 4.63 -32.02
N PRO A 64 14.66 4.03 -31.93
CA PRO A 64 15.89 4.79 -31.83
C PRO A 64 16.05 5.80 -32.98
N PRO A 65 16.50 7.04 -32.72
CA PRO A 65 17.04 7.56 -31.45
C PRO A 65 16.00 8.37 -30.62
N SER A 66 14.86 7.78 -30.28
CA SER A 66 13.85 8.43 -29.44
C SER A 66 14.35 8.67 -28.00
N ARG A 67 13.69 9.59 -27.28
CA ARG A 67 14.00 9.82 -25.86
C ARG A 67 13.73 8.56 -25.04
N ILE A 68 12.61 7.89 -25.30
CA ILE A 68 12.23 6.66 -24.59
C ILE A 68 13.26 5.54 -24.82
N SER A 69 13.79 5.37 -26.04
CA SER A 69 14.80 4.34 -26.29
C SER A 69 16.10 4.57 -25.50
N ARG A 70 16.50 5.84 -25.28
CA ARG A 70 17.68 6.19 -24.46
C ARG A 70 17.44 5.95 -22.98
N ILE A 71 16.23 6.20 -22.49
CA ILE A 71 15.85 5.87 -21.11
C ILE A 71 15.93 4.36 -20.93
N CYS A 72 15.33 3.58 -21.84
CA CYS A 72 15.38 2.12 -21.78
C CYS A 72 16.81 1.58 -21.71
N GLU A 73 17.71 2.10 -22.56
CA GLU A 73 19.12 1.73 -22.57
C GLU A 73 19.84 2.12 -21.28
N ARG A 74 19.61 3.33 -20.75
CA ARG A 74 20.22 3.80 -19.49
C ARG A 74 19.84 2.93 -18.30
N TYR A 75 18.58 2.57 -18.17
CA TYR A 75 18.06 1.84 -17.01
C TYR A 75 18.03 0.31 -17.22
N GLY A 76 18.50 -0.19 -18.36
CA GLY A 76 18.54 -1.62 -18.67
C GLY A 76 17.14 -2.26 -18.67
N ILE A 77 16.13 -1.55 -19.18
CA ILE A 77 14.75 -2.03 -19.27
C ILE A 77 14.34 -2.24 -20.72
N GLU A 78 13.50 -3.25 -20.96
CA GLU A 78 13.04 -3.61 -22.31
C GLU A 78 11.53 -3.73 -22.37
N ASN A 79 10.92 -3.22 -23.45
CA ASN A 79 9.49 -3.40 -23.70
C ASN A 79 9.22 -4.79 -24.30
N VAL A 80 8.39 -5.59 -23.65
CA VAL A 80 8.04 -6.95 -24.09
C VAL A 80 6.77 -7.02 -24.94
N VAL A 81 6.07 -5.88 -25.11
CA VAL A 81 4.91 -5.75 -26.00
C VAL A 81 5.39 -5.18 -27.33
N GLN A 82 5.10 -5.88 -28.43
CA GLN A 82 5.54 -5.48 -29.78
C GLN A 82 4.36 -5.27 -30.74
N GLU A 83 3.14 -5.52 -30.29
CA GLU A 83 1.91 -5.43 -31.08
C GLU A 83 1.09 -4.19 -30.67
N PRO A 84 0.21 -3.67 -31.56
CA PRO A 84 -0.66 -2.54 -31.22
C PRO A 84 -1.54 -2.84 -30.02
N THR A 85 -1.60 -1.91 -29.06
CA THR A 85 -2.43 -2.02 -27.86
C THR A 85 -3.65 -1.11 -27.90
N ARG A 86 -3.76 -0.24 -28.91
CA ARG A 86 -4.95 0.54 -29.19
C ARG A 86 -5.29 0.44 -30.67
N ILE A 87 -6.47 -0.09 -30.97
CA ILE A 87 -6.97 -0.32 -32.32
C ILE A 87 -8.29 0.45 -32.47
N THR A 88 -8.29 1.42 -33.37
CA THR A 88 -9.49 2.17 -33.77
C THR A 88 -9.89 1.77 -35.20
N SER A 89 -10.93 2.39 -35.75
CA SER A 89 -11.31 2.18 -37.15
C SER A 89 -10.28 2.68 -38.16
N SER A 90 -9.37 3.57 -37.75
CA SER A 90 -8.41 4.25 -38.64
C SER A 90 -6.94 4.09 -38.23
N THR A 91 -6.66 3.66 -37.00
CA THR A 91 -5.29 3.57 -36.46
C THR A 91 -5.07 2.31 -35.64
N ALA A 92 -3.81 1.85 -35.62
CA ALA A 92 -3.32 0.84 -34.69
C ALA A 92 -2.01 1.36 -34.09
N THR A 93 -1.96 1.55 -32.78
CA THR A 93 -0.84 2.17 -32.05
C THR A 93 -0.46 1.35 -30.82
N LEU A 94 0.81 1.36 -30.43
CA LEU A 94 1.29 0.72 -29.20
C LEU A 94 1.46 1.78 -28.12
N LEU A 95 0.50 1.87 -27.19
CA LEU A 95 0.47 2.88 -26.13
C LEU A 95 0.69 2.31 -24.73
N ASP A 96 0.47 0.99 -24.56
CA ASP A 96 0.47 0.30 -23.28
C ASP A 96 1.67 -0.66 -23.15
N PRO A 97 2.92 -0.16 -23.09
CA PRO A 97 4.10 -1.01 -22.97
C PRO A 97 4.15 -1.77 -21.64
N ILE A 98 4.96 -2.81 -21.65
CA ILE A 98 5.40 -3.51 -20.45
C ILE A 98 6.92 -3.50 -20.45
N TYR A 99 7.53 -2.67 -19.60
CA TYR A 99 8.98 -2.66 -19.43
C TYR A 99 9.42 -3.59 -18.32
N ILE A 100 10.50 -4.34 -18.56
CA ILE A 100 11.10 -5.26 -17.59
C ILE A 100 12.62 -5.12 -17.59
N ASN A 101 13.26 -5.14 -16.42
CA ASN A 101 14.72 -5.11 -16.31
C ASN A 101 15.38 -6.51 -16.33
N ASN A 102 14.58 -7.56 -16.09
CA ASN A 102 15.05 -8.93 -16.04
C ASN A 102 14.14 -9.87 -16.84
N LEU A 103 14.54 -10.18 -18.07
CA LEU A 103 13.81 -11.10 -18.94
C LEU A 103 13.80 -12.54 -18.44
N SER A 104 14.72 -12.94 -17.54
CA SER A 104 14.79 -14.33 -17.06
C SER A 104 13.55 -14.77 -16.28
N ILE A 105 12.80 -13.81 -15.72
CA ILE A 105 11.55 -14.10 -15.01
C ILE A 105 10.36 -14.19 -15.96
N LEU A 106 10.46 -13.68 -17.19
CA LEU A 106 9.37 -13.68 -18.16
C LEU A 106 9.18 -15.08 -18.74
N ARG A 107 7.95 -15.60 -18.66
CA ARG A 107 7.53 -16.82 -19.36
C ARG A 107 6.87 -16.51 -20.70
N ASN A 108 6.02 -15.49 -20.71
CA ASN A 108 5.20 -15.15 -21.87
C ASN A 108 4.78 -13.67 -21.84
N SER A 109 4.55 -13.08 -23.01
CA SER A 109 3.89 -11.80 -23.19
C SER A 109 2.92 -11.86 -24.37
N MET A 110 1.76 -11.22 -24.26
CA MET A 110 0.79 -11.14 -25.35
C MET A 110 -0.12 -9.92 -25.25
N VAL A 111 -0.70 -9.54 -26.39
CA VAL A 111 -1.80 -8.59 -26.47
C VAL A 111 -3.10 -9.37 -26.65
N LEU A 112 -4.06 -9.16 -25.75
CA LEU A 112 -5.36 -9.80 -25.82
C LEU A 112 -6.33 -8.96 -26.67
N PRO A 113 -7.29 -9.60 -27.36
CA PRO A 113 -8.35 -8.86 -28.06
C PRO A 113 -9.09 -7.92 -27.11
N SER A 114 -9.44 -6.73 -27.61
CA SER A 114 -10.28 -5.81 -26.84
C SER A 114 -11.70 -6.35 -26.71
N PHE A 115 -12.38 -6.00 -25.61
CA PHE A 115 -13.76 -6.44 -25.36
C PHE A 115 -14.77 -5.28 -25.39
N CYS A 116 -14.44 -4.15 -24.77
CA CYS A 116 -15.35 -3.00 -24.62
C CYS A 116 -14.68 -1.63 -24.79
N SER A 117 -13.46 -1.60 -25.33
CA SER A 117 -12.66 -0.40 -25.56
C SER A 117 -11.86 -0.55 -26.86
N ASP A 118 -11.36 0.56 -27.36
CA ASP A 118 -10.31 0.61 -28.38
C ASP A 118 -8.94 0.14 -27.85
N HIS A 119 -8.75 -0.01 -26.53
CA HIS A 119 -7.55 -0.61 -25.95
C HIS A 119 -7.65 -2.14 -25.83
N CYS A 120 -6.58 -2.81 -26.25
CA CYS A 120 -6.29 -4.22 -26.11
C CYS A 120 -5.48 -4.46 -24.81
N PRO A 121 -5.92 -5.34 -23.91
CA PRO A 121 -5.19 -5.64 -22.69
C PRO A 121 -3.81 -6.26 -22.98
N THR A 122 -2.79 -5.83 -22.26
CA THR A 122 -1.47 -6.46 -22.29
C THR A 122 -1.31 -7.45 -21.13
N LEU A 123 -0.77 -8.63 -21.43
CA LEU A 123 -0.61 -9.73 -20.47
C LEU A 123 0.86 -10.16 -20.45
N ILE A 124 1.37 -10.40 -19.24
CA ILE A 124 2.64 -11.11 -19.01
C ILE A 124 2.45 -12.25 -18.03
N GLU A 125 3.22 -13.31 -18.24
CA GLU A 125 3.38 -14.41 -17.30
C GLU A 125 4.80 -14.38 -16.75
N ILE A 126 4.96 -14.41 -15.43
CA ILE A 126 6.28 -14.33 -14.77
C ILE A 126 6.51 -15.45 -13.76
N ASN A 127 7.78 -15.81 -13.59
CA ASN A 127 8.30 -16.63 -12.50
C ASN A 127 8.68 -15.74 -11.31
N PHE A 128 8.09 -15.99 -10.14
CA PHE A 128 8.51 -15.30 -8.93
C PHE A 128 8.50 -16.23 -7.72
N SER A 129 9.48 -16.04 -6.82
CA SER A 129 9.53 -16.72 -5.53
C SER A 129 8.88 -15.84 -4.47
N THR A 130 7.84 -16.33 -3.79
CA THR A 130 7.28 -15.63 -2.64
C THR A 130 8.02 -16.02 -1.37
N ALA A 131 8.75 -15.08 -0.77
CA ALA A 131 9.24 -15.25 0.59
C ALA A 131 8.04 -15.24 1.54
N ARG A 132 7.71 -16.40 2.12
CA ARG A 132 6.61 -16.50 3.09
C ARG A 132 7.07 -15.91 4.41
N GLN A 133 6.41 -14.85 4.88
CA GLN A 133 6.65 -14.34 6.22
C GLN A 133 6.33 -15.44 7.25
N LYS A 134 7.33 -15.82 8.04
CA LYS A 134 7.16 -16.81 9.12
C LYS A 134 6.44 -16.15 10.30
N ALA A 135 5.74 -16.97 11.09
CA ALA A 135 5.20 -16.50 12.36
C ALA A 135 6.35 -16.02 13.26
N TYR A 136 6.14 -14.92 13.97
CA TYR A 136 7.14 -14.32 14.86
C TYR A 136 6.50 -13.87 16.16
N SER A 137 7.27 -13.90 17.24
CA SER A 137 6.80 -13.38 18.53
C SER A 137 7.05 -11.88 18.61
N LYS A 138 6.01 -11.12 18.97
CA LYS A 138 6.08 -9.69 19.23
C LYS A 138 5.73 -9.44 20.69
N VAL A 139 6.55 -8.66 21.37
CA VAL A 139 6.22 -8.15 22.70
C VAL A 139 5.32 -6.93 22.53
N VAL A 140 4.17 -6.94 23.19
CA VAL A 140 3.18 -5.84 23.19
C VAL A 140 2.82 -5.46 24.61
N TYR A 141 2.42 -4.22 24.83
CA TYR A 141 1.84 -3.80 26.11
C TYR A 141 0.47 -4.43 26.30
N ASP A 142 0.25 -4.98 27.49
CA ASP A 142 -1.03 -5.53 27.91
C ASP A 142 -1.83 -4.45 28.64
N TYR A 143 -2.48 -3.59 27.85
CA TYR A 143 -3.23 -2.45 28.38
C TYR A 143 -4.40 -2.86 29.29
N ASP A 144 -4.93 -4.08 29.16
CA ASP A 144 -6.02 -4.55 30.04
C ASP A 144 -5.52 -4.80 31.47
N SER A 145 -4.21 -5.04 31.64
CA SER A 145 -3.56 -5.36 32.91
C SER A 145 -2.72 -4.21 33.49
N GLY A 146 -2.88 -2.99 32.97
CA GLY A 146 -2.11 -1.82 33.42
C GLY A 146 -2.51 -1.32 34.81
N ASP A 147 -1.54 -0.95 35.64
CA ASP A 147 -1.76 -0.25 36.90
C ASP A 147 -1.93 1.26 36.67
N TYR A 148 -3.11 1.62 36.18
CA TYR A 148 -3.43 3.00 35.86
C TYR A 148 -3.56 3.90 37.09
N ALA A 149 -3.85 3.33 38.27
CA ALA A 149 -3.93 4.10 39.50
C ALA A 149 -2.55 4.65 39.87
N SER A 150 -1.53 3.79 39.89
CA SER A 150 -0.15 4.22 40.16
C SER A 150 0.41 5.10 39.05
N ALA A 151 0.11 4.80 37.78
CA ALA A 151 0.50 5.65 36.64
C ALA A 151 -0.05 7.07 36.77
N ASN A 152 -1.34 7.22 37.11
CA ASN A 152 -1.97 8.52 37.30
C ASN A 152 -1.39 9.25 38.51
N MET A 153 -1.14 8.55 39.63
CA MET A 153 -0.52 9.14 40.81
C MET A 153 0.88 9.68 40.50
N TYR A 154 1.69 8.95 39.73
CA TYR A 154 2.99 9.41 39.26
C TYR A 154 2.88 10.67 38.39
N LEU A 155 1.99 10.66 37.40
CA LEU A 155 1.80 11.80 36.48
C LEU A 155 1.29 13.06 37.19
N GLN A 156 0.39 12.89 38.18
CA GLN A 156 -0.13 13.99 39.00
C GLN A 156 0.90 14.54 39.97
N GLY A 157 1.76 13.68 40.52
CA GLY A 157 2.85 14.09 41.42
C GLY A 157 4.03 14.77 40.71
N LYS A 158 4.07 14.73 39.37
CA LYS A 158 5.18 15.28 38.59
C LYS A 158 5.05 16.79 38.40
N ASN A 159 6.13 17.53 38.67
CA ASN A 159 6.18 18.97 38.48
C ASN A 159 6.49 19.35 37.02
N TRP A 160 5.47 19.34 36.17
CA TRP A 160 5.59 19.67 34.75
C TRP A 160 6.18 21.07 34.49
N ASN A 161 5.87 22.05 35.35
CA ASN A 161 6.38 23.41 35.22
C ASN A 161 7.91 23.47 35.35
N GLU A 162 8.48 22.62 36.19
CA GLU A 162 9.93 22.48 36.33
C GLU A 162 10.54 21.70 35.16
N CYS A 163 9.88 20.64 34.70
CA CYS A 163 10.32 19.85 33.55
C CYS A 163 10.44 20.68 32.27
N PHE A 164 9.60 21.70 32.12
CA PHE A 164 9.61 22.59 30.95
C PHE A 164 10.33 23.92 31.19
N LYS A 165 10.90 24.13 32.39
CA LYS A 165 11.56 25.38 32.73
C LYS A 165 12.75 25.61 31.79
N ASN A 166 12.81 26.80 31.20
CA ASN A 166 13.85 27.23 30.24
C ASN A 166 13.88 26.45 28.91
N LEU A 167 12.82 25.71 28.57
CA LEU A 167 12.67 25.12 27.24
C LEU A 167 11.86 26.06 26.34
N HIS A 168 12.45 26.47 25.22
CA HIS A 168 11.79 27.29 24.20
C HIS A 168 11.63 26.55 22.86
N ASP A 169 12.17 25.33 22.77
CA ASP A 169 12.12 24.50 21.58
C ASP A 169 11.02 23.44 21.72
N ILE A 170 10.02 23.52 20.83
CA ILE A 170 8.87 22.63 20.83
C ILE A 170 9.25 21.16 20.58
N ASN A 171 10.31 20.89 19.81
CA ASN A 171 10.76 19.53 19.56
C ASN A 171 11.36 18.90 20.81
N LYS A 172 12.07 19.69 21.62
CA LYS A 172 12.62 19.23 22.91
C LYS A 172 11.52 18.96 23.94
N ILE A 173 10.50 19.81 23.98
CA ILE A 173 9.32 19.61 24.83
C ILE A 173 8.60 18.31 24.44
N ASN A 174 8.34 18.10 23.15
CA ASN A 174 7.74 16.85 22.66
C ASN A 174 8.60 15.62 22.98
N GLY A 175 9.93 15.72 22.84
CA GLY A 175 10.85 14.65 23.21
C GLY A 175 10.73 14.24 24.67
N LEU A 176 10.66 15.21 25.59
CA LEU A 176 10.50 14.95 27.02
C LEU A 176 9.13 14.34 27.34
N ILE A 177 8.05 14.85 26.74
CA ILE A 177 6.71 14.28 26.93
C ILE A 177 6.69 12.82 26.47
N ASN A 178 7.25 12.53 25.30
CA ASN A 178 7.34 11.16 24.79
C ASN A 178 8.15 10.26 25.72
N GLN A 179 9.28 10.75 26.23
CA GLN A 179 10.10 10.01 27.19
C GLN A 179 9.33 9.67 28.47
N GLU A 180 8.55 10.62 29.01
CA GLU A 180 7.73 10.40 30.19
C GLU A 180 6.58 9.42 29.93
N VAL A 181 5.91 9.53 28.79
CA VAL A 181 4.86 8.58 28.40
C VAL A 181 5.44 7.18 28.26
N HIS A 182 6.60 7.03 27.63
CA HIS A 182 7.29 5.74 27.54
C HIS A 182 7.68 5.18 28.92
N HIS A 183 8.21 6.03 29.80
CA HIS A 183 8.55 5.63 31.17
C HIS A 183 7.33 5.11 31.93
N VAL A 184 6.19 5.81 31.84
CA VAL A 184 4.93 5.39 32.46
C VAL A 184 4.46 4.07 31.86
N MET A 185 4.46 3.93 30.54
CA MET A 185 4.06 2.67 29.90
C MET A 185 4.96 1.51 30.31
N ASP A 186 6.28 1.69 30.35
CA ASP A 186 7.23 0.63 30.72
C ASP A 186 7.16 0.24 32.19
N THR A 187 6.78 1.17 33.07
CA THR A 187 6.74 0.94 34.52
C THR A 187 5.40 0.35 34.96
N TYR A 188 4.29 0.86 34.40
CA TYR A 188 2.95 0.58 34.92
C TYR A 188 2.11 -0.30 33.99
N ILE A 189 2.55 -0.57 32.76
CA ILE A 189 1.81 -1.44 31.84
C ILE A 189 2.65 -2.68 31.55
N PRO A 190 2.22 -3.87 32.00
CA PRO A 190 2.97 -5.10 31.79
C PRO A 190 3.05 -5.44 30.29
N LYS A 191 4.09 -6.18 29.92
CA LYS A 191 4.32 -6.62 28.54
C LYS A 191 3.95 -8.09 28.40
N ARG A 192 3.23 -8.44 27.34
CA ARG A 192 2.92 -9.83 26.97
C ARG A 192 3.51 -10.18 25.60
N LYS A 193 3.81 -11.47 25.41
CA LYS A 193 4.29 -12.00 24.13
C LYS A 193 3.10 -12.47 23.31
N GLU A 194 2.95 -11.90 22.12
CA GLU A 194 1.96 -12.31 21.14
C GLU A 194 2.65 -13.01 19.98
N LEU A 195 2.05 -14.11 19.51
CA LEU A 195 2.52 -14.78 18.30
C LEU A 195 1.78 -14.17 17.11
N ILE A 196 2.50 -13.39 16.30
CA ILE A 196 1.95 -12.82 15.08
C ILE A 196 2.10 -13.84 13.96
N ARG A 197 0.98 -14.27 13.39
CA ARG A 197 0.97 -15.13 12.21
C ARG A 197 0.39 -14.33 11.04
N PRO A 198 1.16 -14.09 9.96
CA PRO A 198 0.71 -13.29 8.81
C PRO A 198 -0.54 -13.83 8.09
N ARG A 199 -0.95 -15.08 8.38
CA ARG A 199 -2.15 -15.72 7.83
C ARG A 199 -3.36 -15.64 8.75
N ASP A 200 -3.19 -15.20 9.99
CA ASP A 200 -4.31 -15.03 10.89
C ASP A 200 -5.21 -13.93 10.33
N LYS A 201 -6.50 -14.25 10.27
CA LYS A 201 -7.51 -13.35 9.73
C LYS A 201 -7.62 -12.15 10.67
N PRO A 202 -7.39 -10.90 10.20
CA PRO A 202 -7.29 -9.73 11.09
C PRO A 202 -8.58 -9.37 11.85
N TRP A 203 -9.70 -10.04 11.54
CA TRP A 203 -11.01 -9.88 12.18
C TRP A 203 -11.32 -10.94 13.24
N ILE A 204 -10.52 -12.01 13.32
CA ILE A 204 -10.67 -13.02 14.39
C ILE A 204 -9.71 -12.62 15.51
N THR A 205 -10.23 -11.86 16.47
CA THR A 205 -9.46 -11.35 17.62
C THR A 205 -9.32 -12.39 18.73
N THR A 206 -10.04 -13.51 18.64
CA THR A 206 -10.06 -14.57 19.64
C THR A 206 -9.91 -15.93 18.96
N ASN A 207 -9.12 -16.83 19.56
CA ASN A 207 -9.02 -18.22 19.11
C ASN A 207 -10.22 -19.07 19.57
N ASP A 208 -11.17 -18.46 20.30
CA ASP A 208 -12.40 -19.08 20.76
C ASP A 208 -13.52 -18.77 19.77
N GLU A 209 -13.95 -19.80 19.04
CA GLU A 209 -15.00 -19.72 18.02
C GLU A 209 -16.30 -19.15 18.57
N LYS A 210 -16.62 -19.40 19.85
CA LYS A 210 -17.83 -18.91 20.49
C LYS A 210 -17.75 -17.40 20.73
N SER A 211 -16.64 -16.95 21.29
CA SER A 211 -16.38 -15.52 21.49
C SER A 211 -16.32 -14.74 20.17
N ALA A 212 -15.77 -15.34 19.10
CA ALA A 212 -15.76 -14.75 17.78
C ALA A 212 -17.18 -14.62 17.18
N ALA A 213 -18.03 -15.64 17.36
CA ALA A 213 -19.42 -15.61 16.94
C ALA A 213 -20.23 -14.55 17.71
N ASP A 214 -20.03 -14.45 19.03
CA ASP A 214 -20.70 -13.45 19.87
C ASP A 214 -20.30 -12.02 19.48
N SER A 215 -19.00 -11.79 19.21
CA SER A 215 -18.52 -10.49 18.75
C SER A 215 -19.08 -10.12 17.37
N LEU A 216 -19.19 -11.09 16.46
CA LEU A 216 -19.79 -10.89 15.14
C LEU A 216 -21.29 -10.56 15.26
N GLY A 217 -22.01 -11.23 16.17
CA GLY A 217 -23.41 -10.95 16.45
C GLY A 217 -23.64 -9.50 16.89
N GLN A 218 -22.83 -9.02 17.83
CA GLN A 218 -22.89 -7.62 18.29
C GLN A 218 -22.57 -6.61 17.18
N ASP A 219 -21.64 -6.93 16.28
CA ASP A 219 -21.32 -6.09 15.13
C ASP A 219 -22.48 -6.00 14.14
N LEU A 220 -23.15 -7.13 13.87
CA LEU A 220 -24.32 -7.18 13.00
C LEU A 220 -25.49 -6.40 13.58
N GLU A 221 -25.74 -6.48 14.89
CA GLU A 221 -26.77 -5.68 15.56
C GLU A 221 -26.47 -4.17 15.47
N SER A 222 -25.21 -3.78 15.65
CA SER A 222 -24.79 -2.38 15.53
C SER A 222 -24.98 -1.84 14.10
N LEU A 223 -24.72 -2.69 13.10
CA LEU A 223 -24.92 -2.36 11.69
C LEU A 223 -26.39 -2.23 11.32
N ASP A 224 -27.24 -3.11 11.84
CA ASP A 224 -28.68 -3.04 11.63
C ASP A 224 -29.27 -1.75 12.21
N GLN A 225 -28.87 -1.39 13.43
CA GLN A 225 -29.26 -0.12 14.05
C GLN A 225 -28.78 1.11 13.25
N TRP A 226 -27.54 1.09 12.76
CA TRP A 226 -27.01 2.14 11.91
C TRP A 226 -27.80 2.25 10.59
N ALA A 227 -28.04 1.13 9.92
CA ALA A 227 -28.81 1.07 8.68
C ALA A 227 -30.22 1.63 8.88
N GLY A 228 -30.91 1.23 9.95
CA GLY A 228 -32.22 1.76 10.33
C GLY A 228 -32.19 3.27 10.58
N LYS A 229 -31.17 3.76 11.30
CA LYS A 229 -30.99 5.20 11.58
C LYS A 229 -30.83 6.03 10.29
N TRP A 230 -30.13 5.49 9.29
CA TRP A 230 -29.80 6.23 8.07
C TRP A 230 -30.65 5.84 6.85
N GLY A 231 -31.65 4.96 7.03
CA GLY A 231 -32.53 4.51 5.94
C GLY A 231 -31.80 3.69 4.86
N VAL A 232 -30.68 3.05 5.20
CA VAL A 232 -29.86 2.27 4.28
C VAL A 232 -30.28 0.80 4.34
N THR A 233 -30.34 0.12 3.19
CA THR A 233 -30.56 -1.33 3.12
C THR A 233 -29.37 -2.03 2.47
N PHE A 234 -28.84 -3.06 3.13
CA PHE A 234 -27.74 -3.85 2.62
C PHE A 234 -28.28 -4.94 1.68
N ASN A 235 -27.88 -4.91 0.41
CA ASN A 235 -28.27 -5.91 -0.58
C ASN A 235 -27.09 -6.86 -0.84
N ALA A 236 -27.21 -8.11 -0.40
CA ALA A 236 -26.16 -9.12 -0.53
C ALA A 236 -25.84 -9.44 -2.01
N ASP A 237 -26.85 -9.48 -2.89
CA ASP A 237 -26.69 -9.78 -4.31
C ASP A 237 -25.89 -8.72 -5.07
N LYS A 238 -25.93 -7.47 -4.58
CA LYS A 238 -25.18 -6.34 -5.14
C LYS A 238 -23.83 -6.09 -4.45
N THR A 239 -23.48 -6.85 -3.41
CA THR A 239 -22.31 -6.60 -2.58
C THR A 239 -21.21 -7.64 -2.86
N LYS A 240 -20.18 -7.27 -3.64
CA LYS A 240 -19.04 -8.17 -3.94
C LYS A 240 -18.16 -8.49 -2.71
N SER A 241 -18.10 -7.60 -1.72
CA SER A 241 -17.41 -7.82 -0.44
C SER A 241 -17.66 -6.63 0.49
N MET A 242 -17.79 -6.86 1.79
CA MET A 242 -17.90 -5.82 2.81
C MET A 242 -16.93 -6.12 3.96
N TYR A 243 -16.22 -5.11 4.44
CA TYR A 243 -15.19 -5.25 5.48
C TYR A 243 -15.47 -4.29 6.64
N PHE A 244 -15.45 -4.80 7.86
CA PHE A 244 -15.54 -4.00 9.08
C PHE A 244 -14.35 -4.31 9.99
N THR A 245 -13.88 -3.30 10.71
CA THR A 245 -12.80 -3.46 11.68
C THR A 245 -13.10 -2.62 12.92
N ARG A 246 -13.01 -3.25 14.09
CA ARG A 246 -13.06 -2.55 15.40
C ARG A 246 -11.74 -1.86 15.74
N LYS A 247 -10.68 -2.03 14.94
CA LYS A 247 -9.43 -1.30 15.15
C LYS A 247 -9.69 0.18 14.93
N LYS A 248 -9.55 1.01 15.97
CA LYS A 248 -9.26 2.43 15.79
C LYS A 248 -8.07 2.51 14.84
N VAL A 249 -8.27 3.08 13.65
CA VAL A 249 -7.15 3.47 12.81
C VAL A 249 -6.46 4.60 13.55
N ILE A 250 -5.46 4.27 14.36
CA ILE A 250 -4.46 5.23 14.76
C ILE A 250 -3.68 5.49 13.49
N LEU A 251 -3.97 6.61 12.82
CA LEU A 251 -3.09 7.15 11.79
C LEU A 251 -1.76 7.45 12.47
N MET A 252 -0.83 6.49 12.44
CA MET A 252 0.55 6.79 12.78
C MET A 252 1.12 7.59 11.60
N SER A 253 1.28 8.89 11.80
CA SER A 253 2.13 9.72 10.95
C SER A 253 3.51 9.06 10.92
N HIS A 254 3.89 8.52 9.77
CA HIS A 254 5.24 8.06 9.54
C HIS A 254 6.11 9.32 9.45
N HIS A 255 6.71 9.73 10.57
CA HIS A 255 7.87 10.60 10.52
C HIS A 255 9.06 9.72 10.15
N TYR A 256 9.48 9.81 8.89
CA TYR A 256 10.81 9.41 8.47
C TYR A 256 11.82 10.26 9.26
N THR A 257 12.72 9.61 9.99
CA THR A 257 13.99 10.20 10.41
C THR A 257 14.98 10.14 9.26
#